data_AF-A0AAD8FPZ5-F1
#
_entry.id   AF-A0AAD8FPZ5-F1
#
_cell.length_a   1.000
_cell.length_b   1.000
_cell.length_c   1.000
_cell.angle_alpha   90.00
_cell.angle_beta   90.00
_cell.angle_gamma   90.00
#
_symmetry.space_group_name_H-M   'P 1'
#
loop_
_entity.id
_entity.type
_entity.pdbx_description
1 polymer ?
#
loop_
_entity_poly.entity_id
_entity_poly.type
_entity_poly.pdbx_seq_one_letter_code
_entity_poly.pdbx_strand_id
1 'polypeptide(L)'
;MERDAEFAHKKAERATLRVHLREKYRLPKSEQDENAIQMAGDDVDVPEELRKMVDEDTVEEEEKDSILGQIQNIQNMDMDTIKEKAQATFSEMKEAAEQKCTVM
;
A
#
# COMPACT_ATOMS: atom_id res chain seq x y z
N MET A 1 8.60 -13.84 -35.71
CA MET A 1 8.46 -12.38 -35.84
C MET A 1 7.60 -11.80 -34.73
N GLU A 2 6.30 -12.06 -34.62
CA GLU A 2 5.48 -11.49 -33.52
C GLU A 2 5.99 -11.89 -32.12
N ARG A 3 6.26 -13.18 -31.89
CA ARG A 3 6.86 -13.64 -30.62
C ARG A 3 8.19 -12.96 -30.29
N ASP A 4 9.04 -12.76 -31.28
CA ASP A 4 10.37 -12.18 -31.08
C ASP A 4 10.26 -10.69 -30.71
N ALA A 5 9.26 -9.99 -31.29
CA ALA A 5 8.92 -8.62 -30.93
C ALA A 5 8.36 -8.53 -29.51
N GLU A 6 7.46 -9.42 -29.11
CA GLU A 6 6.95 -9.49 -27.73
C GLU A 6 8.07 -9.76 -26.71
N PHE A 7 8.98 -10.68 -27.02
CA PHE A 7 10.13 -10.95 -26.15
C PHE A 7 11.08 -9.75 -26.07
N ALA A 8 11.29 -9.03 -27.17
CA ALA A 8 12.08 -7.80 -27.18
C ALA A 8 11.43 -6.71 -26.32
N HIS A 9 10.11 -6.55 -26.42
CA HIS A 9 9.33 -5.60 -25.61
C HIS A 9 9.46 -5.92 -24.12
N LYS A 10 9.15 -7.16 -23.70
CA LYS A 10 9.29 -7.60 -22.29
C LYS A 10 10.71 -7.43 -21.75
N LYS A 11 11.72 -7.62 -22.61
CA LYS A 11 13.13 -7.43 -22.23
C LYS A 11 13.45 -5.94 -21.98
N ALA A 12 12.85 -5.06 -22.77
CA ALA A 12 12.96 -3.62 -22.60
C ALA A 12 12.20 -3.13 -21.35
N GLU A 13 10.98 -3.61 -21.09
CA GLU A 13 10.25 -3.26 -19.85
C GLU A 13 11.06 -3.62 -18.59
N ARG A 14 11.68 -4.82 -18.61
CA ARG A 14 12.57 -5.25 -17.52
C ARG A 14 13.83 -4.39 -17.44
N ALA A 15 14.32 -3.84 -18.55
CA ALA A 15 15.44 -2.91 -18.56
C ALA A 15 15.02 -1.54 -17.98
N THR A 16 13.83 -1.04 -18.32
CA THR A 16 13.25 0.18 -17.74
C THR A 16 13.17 0.10 -16.22
N LEU A 17 12.65 -1.00 -15.67
CA LEU A 17 12.65 -1.27 -14.23
C LEU A 17 14.05 -1.21 -13.60
N ARG A 18 15.02 -1.85 -14.26
CA ARG A 18 16.40 -1.90 -13.80
C ARG A 18 17.04 -0.52 -13.78
N VAL A 19 16.69 0.37 -14.70
CA VAL A 19 17.14 1.77 -14.70
C VAL A 19 16.52 2.53 -13.53
N HIS A 20 15.20 2.44 -13.33
CA HIS A 20 14.50 3.10 -12.23
C HIS A 20 15.03 2.69 -10.85
N LEU A 21 15.29 1.40 -10.65
CA LEU A 21 15.86 0.91 -9.38
C LEU A 21 17.29 1.43 -9.16
N ARG A 22 18.11 1.49 -10.22
CA ARG A 22 19.46 2.05 -10.10
C ARG A 22 19.42 3.53 -9.73
N GLU A 23 18.52 4.30 -10.32
CA GLU A 23 18.31 5.70 -9.95
C GLU A 23 17.86 5.84 -8.49
N LYS A 24 16.84 5.07 -8.08
CA LYS A 24 16.31 5.05 -6.70
C LYS A 24 17.41 4.78 -5.66
N TYR A 25 18.32 3.85 -5.94
CA TYR A 25 19.39 3.46 -5.03
C TYR A 25 20.75 4.10 -5.35
N ARG A 26 20.80 5.09 -6.26
CA ARG A 26 22.02 5.79 -6.69
C ARG A 26 23.15 4.86 -7.16
N LEU A 27 22.78 3.78 -7.83
CA LEU A 27 23.71 2.84 -8.45
C LEU A 27 24.20 3.37 -9.81
N PRO A 28 25.40 2.96 -10.26
CA PRO A 28 25.90 3.33 -11.58
C PRO A 28 24.95 2.89 -12.70
N LYS A 29 24.79 3.75 -13.70
CA LYS A 29 23.99 3.48 -14.90
C LYS A 29 24.55 2.29 -15.68
N SER A 30 23.68 1.59 -16.39
CA SER A 30 24.03 0.42 -17.19
C SER A 30 23.74 0.72 -18.66
N GLU A 31 24.80 0.92 -19.45
CA GLU A 31 24.69 1.20 -20.89
C GLU A 31 23.94 0.08 -21.63
N GLN A 32 24.07 -1.17 -21.17
CA GLN A 32 23.34 -2.31 -21.74
C GLN A 32 21.83 -2.18 -21.57
N ASP A 33 21.38 -1.63 -20.45
CA ASP A 33 19.96 -1.44 -20.17
C ASP A 33 19.41 -0.25 -20.96
N GLU A 34 20.17 0.83 -21.06
CA GLU A 34 19.82 2.00 -21.88
C GLU A 34 19.68 1.64 -23.36
N ASN A 35 20.64 0.87 -23.90
CA ASN A 35 20.57 0.38 -25.28
C ASN A 35 19.37 -0.54 -25.52
N ALA A 36 19.01 -1.39 -24.54
CA ALA A 36 17.87 -2.28 -24.66
C ALA A 36 16.53 -1.54 -24.72
N ILE A 37 16.40 -0.43 -23.99
CA ILE A 37 15.22 0.45 -24.02
C ILE A 37 15.17 1.18 -25.37
N GLN A 38 16.26 1.81 -25.79
CA GLN A 38 16.33 2.53 -27.08
C GLN A 38 16.00 1.63 -28.28
N MET A 39 16.41 0.36 -28.26
CA MET A 39 16.10 -0.59 -29.33
C MET A 39 14.63 -0.98 -29.42
N ALA A 40 13.86 -0.88 -28.33
CA ALA A 40 12.44 -1.18 -28.30
C ALA A 40 11.55 0.05 -28.55
N GLY A 41 12.15 1.24 -28.66
CA GLY A 41 11.46 2.53 -28.71
C GLY A 41 11.42 3.18 -27.32
N ASP A 42 11.47 4.50 -27.28
CA ASP A 42 11.53 5.28 -26.03
C ASP A 42 10.22 5.23 -25.20
N ASP A 43 9.21 4.52 -25.69
CA ASP A 43 7.86 4.41 -25.13
C ASP A 43 7.64 3.05 -24.44
N VAL A 44 8.65 2.59 -23.71
CA VAL A 44 8.61 1.31 -22.98
C VAL A 44 8.45 1.56 -21.49
N ASP A 45 7.21 1.42 -21.05
CA ASP A 45 6.80 1.54 -19.67
C ASP A 45 7.22 0.34 -18.80
N VAL A 46 7.06 0.50 -17.49
CA VAL A 46 7.23 -0.55 -16.49
C VAL A 46 6.18 -1.66 -16.73
N PRO A 47 6.51 -2.97 -16.56
CA PRO A 47 5.58 -4.07 -16.79
C PRO A 47 4.23 -3.90 -16.09
N GLU A 48 3.16 -4.15 -16.83
CA GLU A 48 1.76 -4.01 -16.37
C GLU A 48 1.45 -4.89 -15.15
N GLU A 49 2.06 -6.08 -15.05
CA GLU A 49 1.92 -6.99 -13.91
C GLU A 49 2.34 -6.33 -12.59
N LEU A 50 3.41 -5.53 -12.60
CA LEU A 50 3.86 -4.83 -11.40
C LEU A 50 2.96 -3.65 -11.06
N ARG A 51 2.40 -2.98 -12.07
CA ARG A 51 1.42 -1.92 -11.85
C ARG A 51 0.16 -2.46 -11.17
N LYS A 52 -0.32 -3.62 -11.64
CA LYS A 52 -1.47 -4.31 -11.05
C LYS A 52 -1.25 -4.72 -9.59
N MET A 53 -0.05 -5.20 -9.25
CA MET A 53 0.28 -5.53 -7.85
C MET A 53 0.26 -4.30 -6.94
N VAL A 54 0.76 -3.15 -7.42
CA VAL A 54 0.71 -1.90 -6.65
C VAL A 54 -0.74 -1.43 -6.44
N ASP A 55 -1.57 -1.51 -7.49
CA ASP A 55 -2.98 -1.11 -7.39
C ASP A 55 -3.75 -2.03 -6.42
N GLU A 56 -3.51 -3.34 -6.46
CA GLU A 56 -4.13 -4.31 -5.53
C GLU A 56 -3.73 -4.06 -4.06
N ASP A 57 -2.45 -3.82 -3.78
CA ASP A 57 -1.95 -3.51 -2.44
C ASP A 57 -2.59 -2.21 -1.87
N THR A 58 -2.84 -1.20 -2.71
CA THR A 58 -3.48 0.05 -2.25
C THR A 58 -4.94 -0.15 -1.86
N VAL A 59 -5.68 -1.02 -2.56
CA VAL A 59 -7.09 -1.29 -2.25
C VAL A 59 -7.22 -2.09 -0.94
N GLU A 60 -6.36 -3.08 -0.72
CA GLU A 60 -6.42 -3.88 0.52
C GLU A 60 -6.12 -3.06 1.78
N GLU A 61 -5.22 -2.07 1.70
CA GLU A 61 -4.92 -1.19 2.84
C GLU A 61 -6.05 -0.18 3.08
N GLU A 62 -6.66 0.38 2.03
CA GLU A 62 -7.81 1.28 2.16
C GLU A 62 -9.05 0.57 2.75
N GLU A 63 -9.29 -0.70 2.42
CA GLU A 63 -10.40 -1.48 3.00
C GLU A 63 -10.21 -1.71 4.51
N LYS A 64 -8.97 -1.90 4.97
CA LYS A 64 -8.65 -2.07 6.40
C LYS A 64 -8.76 -0.77 7.18
N ASP A 65 -8.34 0.35 6.58
CA ASP A 65 -8.44 1.68 7.18
C ASP A 65 -9.87 2.27 7.13
N SER A 66 -10.72 1.73 6.26
CA SER A 66 -12.12 2.12 6.18
C SER A 66 -12.91 1.70 7.42
N ILE A 67 -13.88 2.53 7.81
CA ILE A 67 -14.77 2.34 8.98
C ILE A 67 -15.43 0.95 8.94
N LEU A 68 -15.71 0.42 7.75
CA LEU A 68 -16.29 -0.91 7.56
C LEU A 68 -15.31 -2.05 7.95
N GLY A 69 -14.03 -1.91 7.61
CA GLY A 69 -12.97 -2.84 7.99
C GLY A 69 -12.68 -2.82 9.50
N GLN A 70 -12.74 -1.64 10.11
CA GLN A 70 -12.70 -1.50 11.58
C GLN A 70 -13.90 -2.20 12.26
N ILE A 71 -15.11 -2.13 11.68
CA ILE A 71 -16.29 -2.83 12.21
C ILE A 71 -16.16 -4.36 12.06
N GLN A 72 -15.58 -4.88 10.98
CA GLN A 72 -15.26 -6.31 10.87
C GLN A 72 -14.24 -6.74 11.93
N ASN A 73 -13.23 -5.93 12.23
CA ASN A 73 -12.33 -6.19 13.35
C ASN A 73 -13.03 -6.19 14.72
N ILE A 74 -14.09 -5.39 14.89
CA ILE A 74 -14.93 -5.41 16.09
C ILE A 74 -15.76 -6.69 16.19
N GLN A 75 -16.14 -7.35 15.08
CA GLN A 75 -16.83 -8.65 15.12
C GLN A 75 -15.98 -9.75 15.78
N ASN A 76 -14.65 -9.58 15.77
CA ASN A 76 -13.71 -10.50 16.42
C ASN A 76 -13.46 -10.16 17.90
N MET A 77 -14.07 -9.08 18.42
CA MET A 77 -14.03 -8.74 19.85
C MET A 77 -15.29 -9.21 20.55
N ASP A 78 -15.12 -9.99 21.61
CA ASP A 78 -16.20 -10.50 22.45
C ASP A 78 -17.06 -9.35 23.00
N MET A 79 -18.38 -9.41 22.79
CA MET A 79 -19.33 -8.37 23.19
C MET A 79 -19.26 -8.03 24.68
N ASP A 80 -18.87 -9.00 25.51
CA ASP A 80 -18.67 -8.79 26.94
C ASP A 80 -17.47 -7.86 27.23
N THR A 81 -16.39 -7.95 26.45
CA THR A 81 -15.22 -7.06 26.60
C THR A 81 -15.53 -5.62 26.14
N ILE A 82 -16.37 -5.46 25.12
CA ILE A 82 -16.83 -4.16 24.65
C ILE A 82 -17.71 -3.51 25.72
N LYS A 83 -18.63 -4.29 26.32
CA LYS A 83 -19.52 -3.82 27.38
C LYS A 83 -18.74 -3.39 28.62
N GLU A 84 -17.75 -4.18 29.03
CA GLU A 84 -16.90 -3.85 30.18
C GLU A 84 -16.09 -2.57 29.94
N LYS A 85 -15.46 -2.43 28.76
CA LYS A 85 -14.72 -1.21 28.39
C LYS A 85 -15.61 0.03 28.29
N ALA A 86 -16.82 -0.13 27.74
CA ALA A 86 -17.81 0.95 27.67
C ALA A 86 -18.29 1.37 29.07
N GLN A 87 -18.50 0.40 29.96
CA GLN A 87 -18.91 0.67 31.34
C GLN A 87 -17.78 1.32 32.16
N ALA A 88 -16.53 0.89 31.95
CA ALA A 88 -15.36 1.49 32.56
C ALA A 88 -15.19 2.95 32.13
N THR A 89 -15.20 3.22 30.81
CA THR A 89 -15.10 4.59 30.27
C THR A 89 -16.26 5.48 30.70
N PHE A 90 -17.50 4.97 30.76
CA PHE A 90 -18.63 5.73 31.29
C PHE A 90 -18.45 6.09 32.78
N SER A 91 -17.93 5.16 33.58
CA SER A 91 -17.69 5.38 35.00
C SER A 91 -16.55 6.37 35.24
N GLU A 92 -15.45 6.25 34.50
CA GLU A 92 -14.33 7.20 34.52
C GLU A 92 -14.76 8.61 34.09
N MET A 93 -15.58 8.71 33.04
CA MET A 93 -16.07 10.01 32.55
C MET A 93 -17.05 10.65 33.54
N LYS A 94 -17.88 9.83 34.20
CA LYS A 94 -18.75 10.28 35.29
C LYS A 94 -17.93 10.77 36.49
N GLU A 95 -16.93 10.00 36.92
CA GLU A 95 -16.06 10.38 38.05
C GLU A 95 -15.25 11.65 37.73
N ALA A 96 -14.72 11.77 36.51
CA ALA A 96 -14.05 12.98 36.06
C ALA A 96 -14.98 14.21 36.00
N ALA A 97 -16.25 14.01 35.66
CA ALA A 97 -17.26 15.07 35.68
C ALA A 97 -17.64 15.47 37.12
N GLU A 98 -17.80 14.50 38.02
CA GLU A 98 -18.07 14.73 39.44
C GLU A 98 -16.90 15.44 40.14
N GLN A 99 -15.66 15.08 39.82
CA GLN A 99 -14.46 15.77 40.29
C GLN A 99 -14.36 17.21 39.77
N LYS A 100 -14.76 17.47 38.51
CA LYS A 100 -14.79 18.83 37.96
C LYS A 100 -15.93 19.69 38.53
N CYS A 101 -17.04 19.09 38.92
CA CYS A 101 -18.18 19.79 39.51
C CYS A 101 -18.02 20.10 41.01
N THR A 102 -17.16 19.35 41.72
CA THR A 102 -16.84 19.59 43.14
C THR A 102 -15.78 20.67 43.38
N VAL A 103 -15.12 21.14 42.32
CA VAL A 103 -14.09 22.20 42.37
C VAL A 103 -14.66 23.57 41.93
N MET A 104 -15.95 23.67 41.58
CA MET A 104 -16.70 24.93 41.42
C MET A 104 -17.45 25.29 42.70
#